data_AF-I0ILC1-F1
#
_entry.id   AF-I0ILC1-F1
#
_cell.length_a   1.000
_cell.length_b   1.000
_cell.length_c   1.000
_cell.angle_alpha   90.00
_cell.angle_beta   90.00
_cell.angle_gamma   90.00
#
_symmetry.space_group_name_H-M   'P 1'
#
loop_
_entity.id
_entity.type
_entity.pdbx_description
1 polymer ?
#
loop_
_entity_poly.entity_id
_entity_poly.type
_entity_poly.pdbx_seq_one_letter_code
_entity_poly.pdbx_strand_id
1 'polypeptide(L)'
;MFEKGISEEEVRTAIASGMTAAEYPDDHLYPSRLVLATGSRSFLVVIAEDTTTETCLIVTVYTLDLDLENKETIMNCVICKTGEMAPGYVTVTLARSGTVVIVKEVPGDVCQDCGEYYLDEPVAEKIYAQAEEAVKRNAEVEILRYVAYQS
;
A
#
# COMPACT_ATOMS: atom_id res chain seq x y z
N MET A 1 22.95 9.46 12.87
CA MET A 1 21.48 9.35 12.88
C MET A 1 21.14 7.89 12.59
N PHE A 2 21.08 7.06 13.62
CA PHE A 2 20.86 5.61 13.55
C PHE A 2 19.60 5.28 14.37
N GLU A 3 18.42 5.72 13.90
CA GLU A 3 17.15 5.55 14.64
C GLU A 3 16.35 4.30 14.27
N LYS A 4 16.97 3.32 13.59
CA LYS A 4 16.32 2.03 13.24
C LYS A 4 16.97 0.81 13.88
N GLY A 5 17.85 1.02 14.85
CA GLY A 5 18.57 -0.04 15.55
C GLY A 5 19.50 -0.89 14.66
N ILE A 6 19.78 -0.45 13.42
CA ILE A 6 20.71 -1.10 12.49
C ILE A 6 22.13 -0.63 12.79
N SER A 7 23.02 -1.56 13.07
CA SER A 7 24.43 -1.30 13.36
C SER A 7 25.22 -1.01 12.09
N GLU A 8 26.34 -0.31 12.24
CA GLU A 8 27.26 -0.05 11.14
C GLU A 8 27.84 -1.34 10.55
N GLU A 9 28.07 -2.36 11.38
CA GLU A 9 28.58 -3.67 10.95
C GLU A 9 27.58 -4.41 10.05
N GLU A 10 26.28 -4.37 10.38
CA GLU A 10 25.22 -4.90 9.53
C GLU A 10 25.21 -4.21 8.16
N VAL A 11 25.32 -2.88 8.13
CA VAL A 11 25.35 -2.12 6.86
C VAL A 11 26.60 -2.45 6.05
N ARG A 12 27.77 -2.56 6.68
CA ARG A 12 29.01 -2.95 5.99
C ARG A 12 28.91 -4.36 5.40
N THR A 13 28.33 -5.29 6.14
CA THR A 13 28.09 -6.67 5.67
C THR A 13 27.12 -6.69 4.49
N ALA A 14 26.05 -5.89 4.57
CA ALA A 14 25.10 -5.72 3.47
C ALA A 14 25.77 -5.19 2.20
N ILE A 15 26.64 -4.19 2.30
CA ILE A 15 27.35 -3.64 1.13
C ILE A 15 28.28 -4.67 0.50
N ALA A 16 28.96 -5.48 1.33
CA ALA A 16 29.95 -6.46 0.88
C ALA A 16 29.32 -7.74 0.28
N SER A 17 28.14 -8.15 0.75
CA SER A 17 27.57 -9.47 0.46
C SER A 17 26.07 -9.50 0.14
N GLY A 18 25.39 -8.35 0.26
CA GLY A 18 23.98 -8.21 -0.04
C GLY A 18 23.69 -8.27 -1.53
N MET A 19 22.44 -8.59 -1.86
CA MET A 19 21.97 -8.68 -3.24
C MET A 19 21.61 -7.30 -3.76
N THR A 20 22.14 -6.90 -4.91
CA THR A 20 21.63 -5.70 -5.60
C THR A 20 20.21 -5.97 -6.09
N ALA A 21 19.23 -5.27 -5.52
CA ALA A 21 17.82 -5.38 -5.87
C ALA A 21 17.42 -4.43 -7.02
N ALA A 22 18.12 -3.30 -7.15
CA ALA A 22 17.94 -2.34 -8.24
C ALA A 22 19.21 -1.49 -8.42
N GLU A 23 19.43 -0.99 -9.63
CA GLU A 23 20.54 -0.10 -9.99
C GLU A 23 20.01 1.17 -10.64
N TYR A 24 20.63 2.30 -10.32
CA TYR A 24 20.29 3.63 -10.81
C TYR A 24 21.57 4.34 -11.26
N PRO A 25 22.14 3.94 -12.42
CA PRO A 25 23.41 4.49 -12.90
C PRO A 25 23.33 5.98 -13.27
N ASP A 26 22.12 6.48 -13.54
CA ASP A 26 21.86 7.86 -13.99
C ASP A 26 21.52 8.83 -12.84
N ASP A 27 21.62 8.38 -11.58
CA ASP A 27 21.37 9.23 -10.42
C ASP A 27 22.34 10.42 -10.34
N HIS A 28 21.82 11.57 -9.95
CA HIS A 28 22.58 12.82 -9.93
C HIS A 28 23.60 12.84 -8.78
N LEU A 29 24.85 13.21 -9.08
CA LEU A 29 26.08 13.18 -8.25
C LEU A 29 26.87 11.87 -8.34
N TYR A 30 26.24 10.73 -8.07
CA TYR A 30 26.90 9.42 -8.09
C TYR A 30 25.89 8.33 -8.50
N PRO A 31 26.30 7.30 -9.26
CA PRO A 31 25.46 6.14 -9.52
C PRO A 31 25.07 5.48 -8.19
N SER A 32 23.81 5.06 -8.08
CA SER A 32 23.28 4.46 -6.87
C SER A 32 22.77 3.04 -7.10
N ARG A 33 22.73 2.25 -6.04
CA ARG A 33 22.10 0.92 -6.06
C ARG A 33 21.39 0.63 -4.75
N LEU A 34 20.32 -0.14 -4.88
CA LEU A 34 19.55 -0.66 -3.76
C LEU A 34 20.07 -2.05 -3.42
N VAL A 35 20.53 -2.24 -2.19
CA VAL A 35 21.10 -3.50 -1.72
C VAL A 35 20.17 -4.12 -0.68
N LEU A 36 19.72 -5.34 -0.95
CA LEU A 36 18.98 -6.18 -0.01
C LEU A 36 19.96 -6.95 0.87
N ALA A 37 19.93 -6.64 2.16
CA ALA A 37 20.59 -7.41 3.19
C ALA A 37 19.65 -8.53 3.67
N THR A 38 20.16 -9.76 3.69
CA THR A 38 19.46 -10.91 4.29
C THR A 38 20.34 -11.47 5.42
N GLY A 39 19.74 -11.68 6.58
CA GLY A 39 20.46 -12.02 7.82
C GLY A 39 19.49 -12.33 8.96
N SER A 40 19.82 -11.92 10.18
CA SER A 40 18.92 -12.02 11.34
C SER A 40 17.64 -11.19 11.20
N ARG A 41 17.71 -10.11 10.40
CA ARG A 41 16.58 -9.33 9.91
C ARG A 41 16.88 -8.86 8.49
N SER A 42 15.85 -8.66 7.70
CA SER A 42 15.99 -8.13 6.34
C SER A 42 15.90 -6.61 6.35
N PHE A 43 16.73 -5.95 5.54
CA PHE A 43 16.66 -4.51 5.35
C PHE A 43 17.21 -4.13 3.97
N LEU A 44 16.78 -2.97 3.46
CA LEU A 44 17.28 -2.39 2.22
C LEU A 44 18.21 -1.22 2.54
N VAL A 45 19.34 -1.14 1.86
CA VAL A 45 20.27 -0.01 1.91
C VAL A 45 20.34 0.64 0.55
N VAL A 46 20.13 1.94 0.48
CA VAL A 46 20.46 2.72 -0.72
C VAL A 46 21.89 3.22 -0.54
N ILE A 47 22.76 2.84 -1.46
CA ILE A 47 24.13 3.33 -1.52
C ILE A 47 24.39 4.07 -2.80
N ALA A 48 25.22 5.10 -2.72
CA ALA A 48 25.75 5.83 -3.85
C ALA A 48 27.27 5.64 -3.89
N GLU A 49 27.82 5.32 -5.06
CA GLU A 49 29.23 4.94 -5.23
C GLU A 49 29.98 6.03 -6.00
N ASP A 50 30.94 6.69 -5.33
CA ASP A 50 31.88 7.58 -5.99
C ASP A 50 33.01 6.74 -6.61
N THR A 51 32.90 6.49 -7.91
CA THR A 51 33.91 5.74 -8.67
C THR A 51 35.25 6.46 -8.81
N THR A 52 35.32 7.76 -8.49
CA THR A 52 36.55 8.57 -8.58
C THR A 52 37.38 8.46 -7.31
N THR A 53 36.71 8.39 -6.15
CA THR A 53 37.36 8.34 -4.83
C THR A 53 37.25 6.97 -4.15
N GLU A 54 36.62 5.99 -4.81
CA GLU A 54 36.26 4.68 -4.25
C GLU A 54 35.48 4.80 -2.92
N THR A 55 34.67 5.85 -2.80
CA THR A 55 33.89 6.13 -1.59
C THR A 55 32.46 5.64 -1.75
N CYS A 56 31.99 4.82 -0.80
CA CYS A 56 30.59 4.41 -0.72
C CYS A 56 29.83 5.32 0.27
N LEU A 57 28.81 6.01 -0.21
CA LEU A 57 27.93 6.87 0.59
C LEU A 57 26.64 6.11 0.92
N ILE A 58 26.31 6.02 2.20
CA ILE A 58 25.03 5.45 2.66
C ILE A 58 23.98 6.56 2.60
N VAL A 59 23.06 6.46 1.64
CA VAL A 59 22.00 7.47 1.45
C VAL A 59 20.90 7.27 2.47
N THR A 60 20.40 6.04 2.60
CA THR A 60 19.32 5.70 3.55
C THR A 60 19.26 4.19 3.79
N VAL A 61 18.67 3.81 4.92
CA VAL A 61 18.45 2.41 5.30
C VAL A 61 16.98 2.20 5.68
N TYR A 62 16.34 1.23 5.04
CA TYR A 62 14.96 0.82 5.30
C TYR A 62 14.95 -0.54 6.00
N THR A 63 14.34 -0.62 7.18
CA THR A 63 13.97 -1.92 7.76
C THR A 63 12.89 -2.55 6.89
N LEU A 64 13.07 -3.83 6.54
CA LEU A 64 11.98 -4.61 5.97
C LEU A 64 11.28 -5.28 7.14
N ASP A 65 10.18 -4.67 7.58
CA ASP A 65 9.30 -5.28 8.56
C ASP A 65 8.49 -6.38 7.84
N LEU A 66 9.14 -7.53 7.60
CA LEU A 66 8.55 -8.70 6.95
C LEU A 66 7.63 -9.50 7.89
N ASP A 67 7.08 -8.87 8.93
CA ASP A 67 6.04 -9.43 9.79
C ASP A 67 4.68 -9.46 9.05
N LEU A 68 4.69 -10.04 7.84
CA LEU A 68 3.52 -10.37 7.04
C LEU A 68 3.05 -11.81 7.25
N GLU A 69 3.70 -12.56 8.16
CA GLU A 69 3.22 -13.88 8.58
C GLU A 69 2.43 -13.73 9.90
N ASN A 70 1.09 -13.79 9.79
CA ASN A 70 0.13 -13.87 10.90
C ASN A 70 0.00 -12.64 11.83
N LYS A 71 -0.04 -11.44 11.26
CA LYS A 71 -0.70 -10.32 11.93
C LYS A 71 -2.16 -10.29 11.47
N GLU A 72 -3.06 -10.88 12.25
CA GLU A 72 -4.43 -10.36 12.33
C GLU A 72 -4.27 -8.90 12.77
N THR A 73 -4.09 -8.03 11.78
CA THR A 73 -3.90 -6.62 12.00
C THR A 73 -5.29 -6.13 12.32
N ILE A 74 -5.59 -6.00 13.61
CA ILE A 74 -6.73 -5.22 14.07
C ILE A 74 -6.49 -3.82 13.50
N MET A 75 -7.07 -3.58 12.32
CA MET A 75 -7.00 -2.31 11.63
C MET A 75 -7.89 -1.39 12.44
N ASN A 76 -7.30 -0.46 13.17
CA ASN A 76 -8.07 0.60 13.79
C ASN A 76 -8.49 1.57 12.69
N CYS A 77 -9.74 2.03 12.76
CA CYS A 77 -10.28 3.02 11.86
C CYS A 77 -9.45 4.31 11.94
N VAL A 78 -8.83 4.72 10.84
CA VAL A 78 -7.99 5.95 10.83
C VAL A 78 -8.82 7.23 10.97
N ILE A 79 -10.14 7.14 10.74
CA ILE A 79 -11.06 8.28 10.86
C ILE A 79 -11.42 8.55 12.32
N CYS A 80 -11.95 7.56 13.05
CA CYS A 80 -12.34 7.76 14.44
C CYS A 80 -11.24 7.42 15.45
N LYS A 81 -10.23 6.62 15.06
CA LYS A 81 -9.10 6.15 15.89
C LYS A 81 -9.47 5.24 17.06
N THR A 82 -10.75 4.97 17.29
CA THR A 82 -11.24 4.13 18.39
C THR A 82 -11.80 2.80 17.90
N GLY A 83 -12.46 2.81 16.74
CA GLY A 83 -13.19 1.65 16.25
C GLY A 83 -12.30 0.66 15.51
N GLU A 84 -12.61 -0.62 15.69
CA GLU A 84 -12.01 -1.71 14.95
C GLU A 84 -12.69 -1.88 13.59
N MET A 85 -11.89 -2.13 12.55
CA MET A 85 -12.37 -2.48 11.23
C MET A 85 -12.67 -3.98 11.18
N ALA A 86 -13.85 -4.36 10.70
CA ALA A 86 -14.23 -5.76 10.52
C ALA A 86 -14.95 -5.98 9.18
N PRO A 87 -14.85 -7.17 8.57
CA PRO A 87 -15.59 -7.47 7.35
C PRO A 87 -17.08 -7.29 7.52
N GLY A 88 -17.72 -6.63 6.56
CA GLY A 88 -19.14 -6.32 6.59
C GLY A 88 -19.69 -5.91 5.23
N TYR A 89 -20.90 -5.36 5.25
CA TYR A 89 -21.60 -4.89 4.06
C TYR A 89 -22.04 -3.44 4.24
N VAL A 90 -21.83 -2.63 3.20
CA VAL A 90 -22.21 -1.22 3.18
C VAL A 90 -23.08 -0.87 1.99
N THR A 91 -23.70 0.30 2.06
CA THR A 91 -24.37 0.92 0.91
C THR A 91 -23.51 2.07 0.42
N VAL A 92 -23.03 1.96 -0.82
CA VAL A 92 -22.17 2.98 -1.44
C VAL A 92 -23.02 3.86 -2.33
N THR A 93 -22.92 5.18 -2.16
CA THR A 93 -23.60 6.15 -3.03
C THR A 93 -22.56 6.88 -3.87
N LEU A 94 -22.68 6.78 -5.19
CA LEU A 94 -21.83 7.44 -6.18
C LEU A 94 -22.66 8.50 -6.90
N ALA A 95 -22.11 9.69 -7.12
CA ALA A 95 -22.81 10.75 -7.84
C ALA A 95 -21.89 11.42 -8.86
N ARG A 96 -22.35 11.54 -10.11
CA ARG A 96 -21.61 12.20 -11.21
C ARG A 96 -22.58 12.69 -12.27
N SER A 97 -22.35 13.89 -12.81
CA SER A 97 -23.12 14.44 -13.95
C SER A 97 -24.65 14.45 -13.77
N GLY A 98 -25.13 14.61 -12.53
CA GLY A 98 -26.57 14.57 -12.21
C GLY A 98 -27.16 13.16 -12.06
N THR A 99 -26.37 12.11 -12.28
CA THR A 99 -26.72 10.72 -11.99
C THR A 99 -26.29 10.36 -10.56
N VAL A 100 -27.17 9.71 -9.81
CA VAL A 100 -26.88 9.11 -8.49
C VAL A 100 -27.06 7.59 -8.56
N VAL A 101 -26.06 6.84 -8.14
CA VAL A 101 -26.10 5.38 -8.08
C VAL A 101 -25.88 4.90 -6.66
N ILE A 102 -26.85 4.14 -6.14
CA ILE A 102 -26.83 3.59 -4.79
C ILE A 102 -26.63 2.08 -4.91
N VAL A 103 -25.46 1.58 -4.51
CA VAL A 103 -25.14 0.15 -4.55
C VAL A 103 -25.23 -0.42 -3.14
N LYS A 104 -26.16 -1.34 -2.90
CA LYS A 104 -26.40 -2.00 -1.63
C LYS A 104 -25.60 -3.29 -1.48
N GLU A 105 -25.35 -3.70 -0.25
CA GLU A 105 -24.64 -4.95 0.09
C GLU A 105 -23.26 -5.06 -0.55
N VAL A 106 -22.54 -3.94 -0.62
CA VAL A 106 -21.15 -3.92 -1.09
C VAL A 106 -20.27 -4.47 0.03
N PRO A 107 -19.51 -5.56 -0.18
CA PRO A 107 -18.59 -6.08 0.82
C PRO A 107 -17.41 -5.13 1.03
N GLY A 108 -16.96 -4.99 2.28
CA GLY A 108 -15.79 -4.21 2.64
C GLY A 108 -15.48 -4.31 4.12
N ASP A 109 -14.38 -3.70 4.54
CA ASP A 109 -14.06 -3.56 5.96
C ASP A 109 -14.81 -2.35 6.50
N VAL A 110 -15.56 -2.55 7.59
CA VAL A 110 -16.44 -1.55 8.19
C VAL A 110 -16.05 -1.32 9.64
N CYS A 111 -15.85 -0.05 9.99
CA CYS A 111 -15.62 0.39 11.36
C CYS A 111 -16.87 0.12 12.21
N GLN A 112 -16.71 -0.64 13.29
CA GLN A 112 -17.81 -1.01 14.17
C GLN A 112 -18.36 0.15 15.02
N ASP A 113 -17.60 1.25 15.14
CA ASP A 113 -17.99 2.42 15.94
C ASP A 113 -18.60 3.54 15.09
N CYS A 114 -17.97 3.88 13.96
CA CYS A 114 -18.33 5.06 13.16
C CYS A 114 -18.90 4.74 11.77
N GLY A 115 -18.89 3.47 11.35
CA GLY A 115 -19.43 3.05 10.05
C GLY A 115 -18.60 3.45 8.84
N GLU A 116 -17.41 4.02 9.03
CA GLU A 116 -16.45 4.24 7.95
C GLU A 116 -16.10 2.91 7.29
N TYR A 117 -15.96 2.89 5.97
CA TYR A 117 -15.70 1.67 5.24
C TYR A 117 -14.56 1.79 4.24
N TYR A 118 -13.86 0.69 4.02
CA TYR A 118 -12.84 0.54 2.99
C TYR A 118 -13.24 -0.62 2.08
N LEU A 119 -13.03 -0.44 0.78
CA LEU A 119 -13.36 -1.42 -0.23
C LEU A 119 -12.08 -1.93 -0.86
N ASP A 120 -12.03 -3.23 -1.09
CA ASP A 120 -10.98 -3.83 -1.91
C ASP A 120 -11.04 -3.29 -3.34
N GLU A 121 -9.88 -3.19 -3.97
CA GLU A 121 -9.73 -2.74 -5.36
C GLU A 121 -10.73 -3.39 -6.34
N PRO A 122 -10.88 -4.73 -6.42
CA PRO A 122 -11.84 -5.35 -7.34
C PRO A 122 -13.31 -5.01 -7.04
N VAL A 123 -13.64 -4.72 -5.77
CA VAL A 123 -14.98 -4.29 -5.38
C VAL A 123 -15.21 -2.85 -5.85
N ALA A 124 -14.25 -1.96 -5.59
CA ALA A 124 -14.29 -0.57 -5.99
C ALA A 124 -14.38 -0.42 -7.52
N GLU A 125 -13.53 -1.11 -8.28
CA GLU A 125 -13.56 -1.10 -9.75
C GLU A 125 -14.94 -1.47 -10.30
N LYS A 126 -15.56 -2.50 -9.73
CA LYS A 126 -16.87 -2.97 -10.15
C LYS A 126 -17.98 -1.96 -9.91
N ILE A 127 -18.03 -1.34 -8.73
CA ILE A 127 -19.06 -0.33 -8.44
C ILE A 127 -18.86 0.93 -9.29
N TYR A 128 -17.62 1.30 -9.60
CA TYR A 128 -17.33 2.40 -10.52
C TYR A 128 -17.79 2.07 -11.94
N ALA A 129 -17.53 0.87 -12.44
CA ALA A 129 -18.01 0.43 -13.74
C ALA A 129 -19.55 0.47 -13.83
N GLN A 130 -20.25 0.01 -12.77
CA GLN A 130 -21.72 0.11 -12.71
C GLN A 130 -22.20 1.56 -12.75
N ALA A 131 -21.53 2.47 -12.03
CA ALA A 131 -21.87 3.89 -12.03
C ALA A 131 -21.63 4.56 -13.38
N GLU A 132 -20.52 4.25 -14.06
CA GLU A 132 -20.25 4.76 -15.41
C GLU A 132 -21.31 4.31 -16.43
N GLU A 133 -21.77 3.06 -16.34
CA GLU A 133 -22.85 2.58 -17.19
C GLU A 133 -24.18 3.30 -16.93
N ALA A 134 -24.48 3.65 -15.67
CA ALA A 134 -25.66 4.46 -15.33
C ALA A 134 -25.57 5.89 -15.90
N VAL A 135 -24.39 6.50 -15.82
CA VAL A 135 -24.11 7.81 -16.41
C VAL A 135 -24.30 7.78 -17.93
N LYS A 136 -23.78 6.75 -18.62
CA LYS A 136 -23.97 6.58 -20.09
C LYS A 136 -25.44 6.49 -20.49
N ARG A 137 -26.28 5.93 -19.63
CA ARG A 137 -27.74 5.85 -19.85
C ARG A 137 -28.49 7.12 -19.46
N ASN A 138 -27.82 8.13 -18.90
CA ASN A 138 -28.43 9.34 -18.32
C ASN A 138 -29.47 9.02 -17.24
N ALA A 139 -29.22 8.00 -16.41
CA ALA A 139 -30.08 7.71 -15.27
C ALA A 139 -30.04 8.87 -14.27
N GLU A 140 -31.19 9.29 -13.74
CA GLU A 140 -31.23 10.29 -12.66
C GLU A 140 -30.85 9.65 -11.32
N VAL A 141 -31.50 8.53 -11.00
CA VAL A 141 -31.20 7.71 -9.81
C VAL A 141 -31.29 6.23 -10.15
N GLU A 142 -30.29 5.43 -9.75
CA GLU A 142 -30.28 3.98 -9.90
C GLU A 142 -29.94 3.30 -8.56
N ILE A 143 -30.69 2.27 -8.19
CA ILE A 143 -30.45 1.49 -6.98
C ILE A 143 -30.12 0.06 -7.36
N LEU A 144 -28.90 -0.36 -7.05
CA LEU A 144 -28.35 -1.66 -7.39
C LEU A 144 -28.05 -2.45 -6.11
N ARG A 145 -27.93 -3.77 -6.26
CA ARG A 145 -27.37 -4.66 -5.25
C ARG A 145 -26.07 -5.22 -5.80
N TYR A 146 -25.03 -5.24 -4.98
CA TYR A 146 -23.76 -5.84 -5.35
C TYR A 146 -23.93 -7.34 -5.50
N VAL A 147 -23.45 -7.89 -6.62
CA VAL A 147 -23.46 -9.32 -6.90
C VAL A 147 -22.04 -9.75 -7.22
N ALA A 148 -21.34 -10.42 -6.30
CA ALA A 148 -20.06 -11.05 -6.63
C ALA A 148 -20.35 -12.13 -7.70
N TYR A 149 -19.74 -12.04 -8.88
CA TYR A 149 -19.90 -13.11 -9.86
C TYR A 149 -19.06 -14.28 -9.35
N GLN A 150 -19.68 -15.41 -9.04
CA GLN A 150 -18.97 -16.66 -8.79
C GLN A 150 -18.52 -17.19 -10.15
N SER A 151 -17.22 -17.14 -10.43
CA SER A 151 -16.57 -17.85 -11.53
C SER A 151 -15.86 -19.08 -11.01
#